data_AF-A0A0S4JND7-F1
#
_entry.id   AF-A0A0S4JND7-F1
#
_cell.length_a   1.000
_cell.length_b   1.000
_cell.length_c   1.000
_cell.angle_alpha   90.00
_cell.angle_beta   90.00
_cell.angle_gamma   90.00
#
_symmetry.space_group_name_H-M   'P 1'
#
loop_
_entity.id
_entity.type
_entity.pdbx_description
1 polymer ?
#
loop_
_entity_poly.entity_id
_entity_poly.type
_entity_poly.pdbx_seq_one_letter_code
_entity_poly.pdbx_strand_id
1 'polypeptide(L)'
;MAARPHTAGVGRIAAIAASRGLGGNDDDIHTLKSKLSLLETDRKSFFESSQAELRRNKDEIRRLRGENSELKTTINSSKKSGASVQDKEIEQLDRSIYVSTLKLDRLQAEAADQRSLIDEQLHSLGAIQTESEPLLTDGSYLAKRIRMLENRLDKSLIKYNEALAIKKTYEHIVERLSEERVGFDNQLAAIEKTLQAKDHDYQELLKMSHAANHAKEAAKKDLQDFKASFDDSRKAKDRELAERKLFVQGKVDQTQRLEKKEKTLRQKEAEELRAKQEEELGRQNAKQSAVASLTQRDATLSPEEEQRLSQYEEAFRAISEGTGITDVNELLVKYVSQEETHRNLETMAREAQHRIDDLHVEKAELTAKLEELRYTGSGQLGSRRIVEEFELHLQEAAQQTESNSQRYEQLARLLIDVKAGVEHLTDKVAVFKPEMTTPAIVKPEMTTPAIADETVVEVLKIVEQKLVALADEVVPTDTAEEALITTTVELPLHNRRVKIIGGDDDDHDDGAAELAEDPDDDAVLKRDQVKKISANSIQRETKKLRKKRGTK
;
A
#
# COMPACT_ATOMS: atom_id res chain seq x y z
N MET A 1 -82.16 104.84 -15.88
CA MET A 1 -83.33 104.32 -15.13
C MET A 1 -82.95 104.39 -13.65
N ALA A 2 -83.50 105.30 -12.84
CA ALA A 2 -84.90 105.42 -12.39
C ALA A 2 -85.26 104.33 -11.35
N ALA A 3 -85.76 104.60 -10.13
CA ALA A 3 -86.19 105.90 -9.57
C ALA A 3 -86.15 105.96 -8.01
N ARG A 4 -86.24 107.20 -7.48
CA ARG A 4 -86.78 107.57 -6.14
C ARG A 4 -88.36 107.65 -6.25
N PRO A 5 -89.21 108.37 -5.45
CA PRO A 5 -88.98 109.24 -4.27
C PRO A 5 -90.12 109.37 -3.18
N HIS A 6 -89.85 110.19 -2.12
CA HIS A 6 -90.73 111.22 -1.45
C HIS A 6 -92.14 110.84 -0.87
N THR A 7 -92.93 111.61 -0.08
CA THR A 7 -92.99 112.95 0.62
C THR A 7 -94.17 112.89 1.66
N ALA A 8 -94.70 113.94 2.32
CA ALA A 8 -94.22 114.94 3.29
C ALA A 8 -95.41 115.88 3.71
N GLY A 9 -95.46 116.52 4.90
CA GLY A 9 -96.60 117.39 5.30
C GLY A 9 -96.43 118.23 6.59
N VAL A 10 -97.22 119.32 6.76
CA VAL A 10 -97.06 120.36 7.83
C VAL A 10 -98.36 121.13 8.22
N GLY A 11 -98.64 121.29 9.53
CA GLY A 11 -98.99 122.60 10.15
C GLY A 11 -100.43 123.03 10.56
N ARG A 12 -100.49 123.83 11.67
CA ARG A 12 -101.38 125.00 12.02
C ARG A 12 -102.72 124.91 12.81
N ILE A 13 -102.68 125.37 14.09
CA ILE A 13 -103.23 126.62 14.72
C ILE A 13 -104.75 127.05 14.68
N ALA A 14 -105.35 127.12 15.89
CA ALA A 14 -106.27 128.12 16.58
C ALA A 14 -107.76 128.45 16.22
N ALA A 15 -108.56 128.72 17.28
CA ALA A 15 -109.41 129.92 17.57
C ALA A 15 -110.81 129.65 18.22
N ILE A 16 -111.37 130.64 18.97
CA ILE A 16 -112.61 130.58 19.79
C ILE A 16 -113.47 131.88 19.62
N ALA A 17 -114.81 131.77 19.64
CA ALA A 17 -115.80 132.83 19.97
C ALA A 17 -117.24 132.23 20.12
N ALA A 18 -118.31 132.97 20.48
CA ALA A 18 -118.70 133.67 21.73
C ALA A 18 -120.08 134.38 21.57
N SER A 19 -121.04 134.34 22.53
CA SER A 19 -122.19 135.29 22.73
C SER A 19 -123.37 134.70 23.56
N ARG A 20 -124.36 135.41 24.16
CA ARG A 20 -124.49 136.74 24.85
C ARG A 20 -125.96 136.99 25.32
N GLY A 21 -126.19 137.70 26.45
CA GLY A 21 -127.35 138.60 26.70
C GLY A 21 -128.38 138.24 27.81
N LEU A 22 -129.25 139.16 28.31
CA LEU A 22 -128.98 140.50 28.90
C LEU A 22 -130.20 141.12 29.66
N GLY A 23 -129.91 142.08 30.55
CA GLY A 23 -130.78 142.89 31.45
C GLY A 23 -130.12 143.01 32.84
N GLY A 24 -130.34 144.00 33.72
CA GLY A 24 -131.10 145.28 33.68
C GLY A 24 -131.64 145.62 35.09
N ASN A 25 -131.69 146.84 35.65
CA ASN A 25 -131.36 148.21 35.19
C ASN A 25 -130.78 149.06 36.38
N ASP A 26 -130.73 150.40 36.23
CA ASP A 26 -130.56 151.49 37.23
C ASP A 26 -129.29 151.54 38.13
N ASP A 27 -128.57 150.45 38.36
CA ASP A 27 -127.22 150.48 38.97
C ASP A 27 -126.08 150.81 37.96
N ASP A 28 -126.43 150.96 36.67
CA ASP A 28 -125.46 150.95 35.56
C ASP A 28 -124.54 152.19 35.50
N ILE A 29 -124.97 153.36 36.00
CA ILE A 29 -124.20 154.60 35.85
C ILE A 29 -122.97 154.65 36.77
N HIS A 30 -123.08 154.11 37.99
CA HIS A 30 -121.96 154.08 38.93
C HIS A 30 -120.98 152.94 38.62
N THR A 31 -121.49 151.79 38.16
CA THR A 31 -120.67 150.65 37.74
C THR A 31 -119.88 150.93 36.46
N LEU A 32 -120.44 151.67 35.50
CA LEU A 32 -119.72 152.08 34.28
C LEU A 32 -118.46 152.92 34.56
N LYS A 33 -118.48 153.82 35.55
CA LYS A 33 -117.30 154.63 35.91
C LYS A 33 -116.17 153.81 36.53
N SER A 34 -116.48 152.91 37.46
CA SER A 34 -115.45 152.00 38.04
C SER A 34 -114.87 151.04 37.00
N LYS A 35 -115.70 150.57 36.05
CA LYS A 35 -115.27 149.65 35.00
C LYS A 35 -114.31 150.28 33.98
N LEU A 36 -114.42 151.59 33.73
CA LEU A 36 -113.51 152.29 32.83
C LEU A 36 -112.10 152.44 33.42
N SER A 37 -111.99 152.79 34.71
CA SER A 37 -110.72 152.89 35.44
C SER A 37 -109.96 151.55 35.52
N LEU A 38 -110.69 150.45 35.72
CA LEU A 38 -110.10 149.11 35.73
C LEU A 38 -109.50 148.75 34.36
N LEU A 39 -110.21 149.03 33.26
CA LEU A 39 -109.76 148.75 31.89
C LEU A 39 -108.54 149.57 31.46
N GLU A 40 -108.39 150.81 31.94
CA GLU A 40 -107.17 151.60 31.70
C GLU A 40 -105.97 151.02 32.46
N THR A 41 -106.20 150.51 33.67
CA THR A 41 -105.16 149.87 34.50
C THR A 41 -104.68 148.56 33.87
N ASP A 42 -105.61 147.68 33.46
CA ASP A 42 -105.31 146.42 32.79
C ASP A 42 -104.55 146.65 31.47
N ARG A 43 -104.98 147.61 30.66
CA ARG A 43 -104.32 147.95 29.38
C ARG A 43 -102.86 148.38 29.59
N LYS A 44 -102.56 149.08 30.69
CA LYS A 44 -101.18 149.47 31.03
C LYS A 44 -100.33 148.26 31.45
N SER A 45 -100.87 147.40 32.31
CA SER A 45 -100.20 146.16 32.76
C SER A 45 -99.83 145.23 31.60
N PHE A 46 -100.75 145.02 30.64
CA PHE A 46 -100.48 144.21 29.45
C PHE A 46 -99.36 144.79 28.56
N PHE A 47 -99.28 146.12 28.42
CA PHE A 47 -98.23 146.75 27.62
C PHE A 47 -96.85 146.65 28.27
N GLU A 48 -96.76 146.84 29.59
CA GLU A 48 -95.50 146.70 30.35
C GLU A 48 -95.00 145.24 30.34
N SER A 49 -95.91 144.26 30.51
CA SER A 49 -95.58 142.83 30.41
C SER A 49 -95.03 142.45 29.03
N SER A 50 -95.71 142.87 27.95
CA SER A 50 -95.28 142.60 26.58
C SER A 50 -93.91 143.23 26.24
N GLN A 51 -93.64 144.45 26.74
CA GLN A 51 -92.31 145.06 26.55
C GLN A 51 -91.21 144.33 27.32
N ALA A 52 -91.50 143.77 28.51
CA ALA A 52 -90.53 143.01 29.28
C ALA A 52 -90.16 141.67 28.59
N GLU A 53 -91.13 140.95 28.03
CA GLU A 53 -90.86 139.74 27.23
C GLU A 53 -90.07 140.05 25.95
N LEU A 54 -90.37 141.16 25.27
CA LEU A 54 -89.65 141.55 24.06
C LEU A 54 -88.16 141.90 24.34
N ARG A 55 -87.84 142.38 25.55
CA ARG A 55 -86.45 142.56 25.99
C ARG A 55 -85.76 141.22 26.27
N ARG A 56 -86.39 140.34 27.06
CA ARG A 56 -85.85 138.99 27.35
C ARG A 56 -85.54 138.21 26.07
N ASN A 57 -86.45 138.21 25.10
CA ASN A 57 -86.23 137.53 23.82
C ASN A 57 -85.06 138.12 23.00
N LYS A 58 -84.77 139.42 23.11
CA LYS A 58 -83.61 140.03 22.43
C LYS A 58 -82.28 139.62 23.05
N ASP A 59 -82.23 139.48 24.37
CA ASP A 59 -81.01 139.08 25.08
C ASP A 59 -80.73 137.58 24.91
N GLU A 60 -81.76 136.73 24.89
CA GLU A 60 -81.63 135.29 24.58
C GLU A 60 -81.03 135.06 23.18
N ILE A 61 -81.50 135.81 22.17
CA ILE A 61 -80.96 135.75 20.80
C ILE A 61 -79.48 136.20 20.73
N ARG A 62 -79.04 137.12 21.59
CA ARG A 62 -77.62 137.51 21.68
C ARG A 62 -76.78 136.40 22.28
N ARG A 63 -77.23 135.78 23.38
CA ARG A 63 -76.55 134.65 24.02
C ARG A 63 -76.32 133.49 23.06
N LEU A 64 -77.39 133.04 22.40
CA LEU A 64 -77.34 131.94 21.41
C LEU A 64 -76.42 132.24 20.20
N ARG A 65 -76.27 133.52 19.80
CA ARG A 65 -75.33 133.91 18.74
C ARG A 65 -73.86 133.87 19.19
N GLY A 66 -73.58 134.18 20.46
CA GLY A 66 -72.24 134.03 21.05
C GLY A 66 -71.81 132.56 21.07
N GLU A 67 -72.64 131.70 21.68
CA GLU A 67 -72.41 130.25 21.78
C GLU A 67 -72.20 129.59 20.41
N ASN A 68 -72.97 129.99 19.38
CA ASN A 68 -72.82 129.46 18.03
C ASN A 68 -71.50 129.90 17.35
N SER A 69 -70.95 131.07 17.73
CA SER A 69 -69.64 131.53 17.24
C SER A 69 -68.50 130.73 17.88
N GLU A 70 -68.57 130.47 19.18
CA GLU A 70 -67.58 129.68 19.93
C GLU A 70 -67.56 128.21 19.47
N LEU A 71 -68.72 127.61 19.23
CA LEU A 71 -68.80 126.25 18.69
C LEU A 71 -68.19 126.14 17.27
N LYS A 72 -68.25 127.21 16.46
CA LYS A 72 -67.59 127.23 15.15
C LYS A 72 -66.06 127.33 15.25
N THR A 73 -65.52 128.05 16.23
CA THR A 73 -64.06 128.14 16.40
C THR A 73 -63.47 126.82 16.92
N THR A 74 -64.15 126.14 17.85
CA THR A 74 -63.70 124.85 18.41
C THR A 74 -63.75 123.69 17.38
N ILE A 75 -64.76 123.65 16.50
CA ILE A 75 -64.83 122.65 15.42
C ILE A 75 -63.68 122.85 14.40
N ASN A 76 -63.34 124.10 14.07
CA ASN A 76 -62.30 124.41 13.10
C ASN A 76 -60.87 124.17 13.62
N SER A 77 -60.62 124.29 14.92
CA SER A 77 -59.32 123.91 15.49
C SER A 77 -59.14 122.39 15.50
N SER A 78 -60.14 121.64 15.97
CA SER A 78 -60.09 120.17 16.05
C SER A 78 -59.87 119.49 14.68
N LYS A 79 -60.54 119.98 13.61
CA LYS A 79 -60.39 119.41 12.26
C LYS A 79 -59.02 119.62 11.61
N LYS A 80 -58.20 120.57 12.09
CA LYS A 80 -56.88 120.87 11.48
C LYS A 80 -55.70 120.10 12.09
N SER A 81 -55.85 119.54 13.29
CA SER A 81 -54.74 118.86 13.99
C SER A 81 -54.85 117.33 14.02
N GLY A 82 -56.05 116.74 13.95
CA GLY A 82 -56.22 115.28 14.14
C GLY A 82 -55.66 114.39 13.01
N ALA A 83 -56.03 114.66 11.75
CA ALA A 83 -55.77 113.73 10.65
C ALA A 83 -54.27 113.52 10.33
N SER A 84 -53.51 114.61 10.19
CA SER A 84 -52.12 114.58 9.71
C SER A 84 -51.11 113.88 10.65
N VAL A 85 -51.48 113.66 11.92
CA VAL A 85 -50.64 112.95 12.90
C VAL A 85 -50.94 111.46 12.89
N GLN A 86 -52.22 111.08 12.85
CA GLN A 86 -52.65 109.68 12.85
C GLN A 86 -52.19 108.95 11.59
N ASP A 87 -52.30 109.56 10.41
CA ASP A 87 -51.87 108.94 9.14
C ASP A 87 -50.37 108.58 9.14
N LYS A 88 -49.52 109.41 9.78
CA LYS A 88 -48.07 109.17 9.88
C LYS A 88 -47.70 108.09 10.89
N GLU A 89 -48.48 107.94 11.95
CA GLU A 89 -48.30 106.88 12.95
C GLU A 89 -48.73 105.53 12.36
N ILE A 90 -49.82 105.50 11.59
CA ILE A 90 -50.26 104.34 10.81
C ILE A 90 -49.18 103.92 9.81
N GLU A 91 -48.62 104.84 9.01
CA GLU A 91 -47.51 104.51 8.10
C GLU A 91 -46.28 103.92 8.80
N GLN A 92 -45.98 104.34 10.03
CA GLN A 92 -44.86 103.78 10.81
C GLN A 92 -45.18 102.38 11.35
N LEU A 93 -46.41 102.16 11.82
CA LEU A 93 -46.88 100.85 12.24
C LEU A 93 -46.93 99.86 11.06
N ASP A 94 -47.42 100.27 9.90
CA ASP A 94 -47.44 99.44 8.68
C ASP A 94 -46.03 99.05 8.22
N ARG A 95 -45.07 99.99 8.27
CA ARG A 95 -43.64 99.67 8.00
C ARG A 95 -43.07 98.72 9.05
N SER A 96 -43.42 98.88 10.32
CA SER A 96 -42.98 97.99 11.41
C SER A 96 -43.57 96.58 11.26
N ILE A 97 -44.86 96.48 10.88
CA ILE A 97 -45.54 95.22 10.56
C ILE A 97 -44.88 94.58 9.34
N TYR A 98 -44.63 95.32 8.26
CA TYR A 98 -43.97 94.80 7.05
C TYR A 98 -42.55 94.25 7.34
N VAL A 99 -41.74 94.97 8.12
CA VAL A 99 -40.42 94.48 8.54
C VAL A 99 -40.53 93.26 9.46
N SER A 100 -41.55 93.21 10.32
CA SER A 100 -41.79 92.08 11.22
C SER A 100 -42.30 90.84 10.47
N THR A 101 -43.18 90.99 9.49
CA THR A 101 -43.65 89.89 8.63
C THR A 101 -42.50 89.39 7.77
N LEU A 102 -41.73 90.27 7.12
CA LEU A 102 -40.56 89.85 6.33
C LEU A 102 -39.51 89.09 7.19
N LYS A 103 -39.34 89.49 8.45
CA LYS A 103 -38.49 88.75 9.40
C LYS A 103 -39.09 87.40 9.82
N LEU A 104 -40.41 87.33 9.97
CA LEU A 104 -41.14 86.10 10.30
C LEU A 104 -41.07 85.11 9.13
N ASP A 105 -41.35 85.56 7.90
CA ASP A 105 -41.26 84.77 6.66
C ASP A 105 -39.83 84.24 6.47
N ARG A 106 -38.81 85.07 6.73
CA ARG A 106 -37.41 84.65 6.70
C ARG A 106 -37.09 83.58 7.75
N LEU A 107 -37.54 83.76 8.99
CA LEU A 107 -37.36 82.76 10.05
C LEU A 107 -38.15 81.47 9.78
N GLN A 108 -39.29 81.54 9.08
CA GLN A 108 -40.03 80.37 8.60
C GLN A 108 -39.29 79.63 7.50
N ALA A 109 -38.66 80.34 6.56
CA ALA A 109 -37.78 79.74 5.56
C ALA A 109 -36.57 79.06 6.21
N GLU A 110 -35.85 79.77 7.09
CA GLU A 110 -34.70 79.22 7.83
C GLU A 110 -35.10 77.99 8.69
N ALA A 111 -36.30 77.99 9.28
CA ALA A 111 -36.84 76.83 10.02
C ALA A 111 -37.32 75.69 9.11
N ALA A 112 -37.75 75.97 7.88
CA ALA A 112 -38.10 74.95 6.88
C ALA A 112 -36.84 74.27 6.34
N ASP A 113 -35.80 75.05 6.03
CA ASP A 113 -34.49 74.54 5.60
C ASP A 113 -33.87 73.65 6.68
N GLN A 114 -33.91 74.09 7.95
CA GLN A 114 -33.44 73.27 9.08
C GLN A 114 -34.23 71.96 9.26
N ARG A 115 -35.55 71.97 9.02
CA ARG A 115 -36.36 70.73 9.05
C ARG A 115 -35.98 69.80 7.91
N SER A 116 -35.84 70.32 6.69
CA SER A 116 -35.40 69.53 5.53
C SER A 116 -34.02 68.89 5.78
N LEU A 117 -33.10 69.62 6.39
CA LEU A 117 -31.77 69.10 6.74
C LEU A 117 -31.84 68.02 7.83
N ILE A 118 -32.72 68.18 8.84
CA ILE A 118 -32.95 67.15 9.87
C ILE A 118 -33.57 65.90 9.25
N ASP A 119 -34.55 66.04 8.35
CA ASP A 119 -35.17 64.90 7.66
C ASP A 119 -34.18 64.16 6.76
N GLU A 120 -33.30 64.88 6.05
CA GLU A 120 -32.19 64.30 5.27
C GLU A 120 -31.16 63.57 6.16
N GLN A 121 -30.80 64.16 7.31
CA GLN A 121 -29.92 63.51 8.29
C GLN A 121 -30.57 62.28 8.94
N LEU A 122 -31.87 62.30 9.22
CA LEU A 122 -32.61 61.14 9.73
C LEU A 122 -32.73 60.04 8.68
N HIS A 123 -32.93 60.39 7.40
CA HIS A 123 -32.90 59.43 6.29
C HIS A 123 -31.51 58.80 6.13
N SER A 124 -30.44 59.60 6.20
CA SER A 124 -29.05 59.13 6.17
C SER A 124 -28.71 58.22 7.37
N LEU A 125 -29.13 58.59 8.59
CA LEU A 125 -28.97 57.75 9.78
C LEU A 125 -29.78 56.45 9.67
N GLY A 126 -30.98 56.49 9.10
CA GLY A 126 -31.78 55.29 8.83
C GLY A 126 -31.09 54.34 7.85
N ALA A 127 -30.52 54.87 6.77
CA ALA A 127 -29.75 54.11 5.80
C ALA A 127 -28.50 53.45 6.44
N ILE A 128 -27.72 54.22 7.20
CA ILE A 128 -26.55 53.73 7.94
C ILE A 128 -26.96 52.68 8.99
N GLN A 129 -28.10 52.84 9.66
CA GLN A 129 -28.60 51.84 10.61
C GLN A 129 -28.99 50.53 9.90
N THR A 130 -29.65 50.59 8.74
CA THR A 130 -29.96 49.38 7.96
C THR A 130 -28.74 48.70 7.36
N GLU A 131 -27.69 49.47 7.02
CA GLU A 131 -26.41 48.94 6.53
C GLU A 131 -25.54 48.38 7.67
N SER A 132 -25.68 48.93 8.88
CA SER A 132 -25.03 48.46 10.11
C SER A 132 -25.71 47.25 10.77
N GLU A 133 -26.91 46.84 10.32
CA GLU A 133 -27.50 45.59 10.81
C GLU A 133 -26.67 44.39 10.33
N PRO A 134 -26.25 43.48 11.23
CA PRO A 134 -25.37 42.38 10.84
C PRO A 134 -26.08 41.42 9.87
N LEU A 135 -25.56 41.35 8.64
CA LEU A 135 -26.08 40.52 7.52
C LEU A 135 -26.34 39.05 7.91
N LEU A 136 -25.65 38.54 8.93
CA LEU A 136 -25.89 37.24 9.55
C LEU A 136 -26.34 37.41 11.01
N THR A 137 -27.57 37.88 11.23
CA THR A 137 -28.25 37.67 12.51
C THR A 137 -28.41 36.16 12.78
N ASP A 138 -28.31 35.75 14.05
CA ASP A 138 -28.32 34.33 14.45
C ASP A 138 -29.57 33.53 14.03
N GLY A 139 -30.66 34.24 13.74
CA GLY A 139 -31.92 33.70 13.23
C GLY A 139 -32.05 33.68 11.70
N SER A 140 -31.12 34.31 10.96
CA SER A 140 -31.18 34.47 9.50
C SER A 140 -31.25 33.12 8.78
N TYR A 141 -32.01 33.08 7.68
CA TYR A 141 -32.09 31.91 6.80
C TYR A 141 -30.70 31.50 6.29
N LEU A 142 -29.84 32.47 5.97
CA LEU A 142 -28.47 32.23 5.51
C LEU A 142 -27.62 31.58 6.61
N ALA A 143 -27.65 32.10 7.84
CA ALA A 143 -26.93 31.53 8.97
C ALA A 143 -27.39 30.09 9.29
N LYS A 144 -28.71 29.83 9.24
CA LYS A 144 -29.26 28.47 9.36
C LYS A 144 -28.84 27.55 8.21
N ARG A 145 -28.76 28.08 6.98
CA ARG A 145 -28.30 27.32 5.81
C ARG A 145 -26.82 26.95 5.91
N ILE A 146 -25.98 27.89 6.35
CA ILE A 146 -24.55 27.67 6.61
C ILE A 146 -24.39 26.57 7.66
N ARG A 147 -25.03 26.69 8.84
CA ARG A 147 -25.03 25.65 9.89
C ARG A 147 -25.47 24.28 9.40
N MET A 148 -26.47 24.20 8.51
CA MET A 148 -26.89 22.91 7.91
C MET A 148 -25.87 22.33 6.94
N LEU A 149 -25.13 23.17 6.20
CA LEU A 149 -24.07 22.74 5.28
C LEU A 149 -22.82 22.31 6.04
N GLU A 150 -22.42 23.05 7.08
CA GLU A 150 -21.34 22.68 8.02
C GLU A 150 -21.62 21.31 8.66
N ASN A 151 -22.79 21.14 9.28
CA ASN A 151 -23.21 19.85 9.86
C ASN A 151 -23.27 18.70 8.84
N ARG A 152 -23.46 18.99 7.55
CA ARG A 152 -23.42 17.99 6.47
C ARG A 152 -21.98 17.69 6.05
N LEU A 153 -21.12 18.69 6.02
CA LEU A 153 -19.68 18.54 5.76
C LEU A 153 -19.02 17.72 6.86
N ASP A 154 -19.26 18.04 8.14
CA ASP A 154 -18.73 17.28 9.29
C ASP A 154 -19.15 15.80 9.23
N LYS A 155 -20.42 15.53 8.93
CA LYS A 155 -20.92 14.14 8.75
C LYS A 155 -20.27 13.42 7.58
N SER A 156 -19.89 14.14 6.52
CA SER A 156 -19.14 13.58 5.39
C SER A 156 -17.66 13.35 5.75
N LEU A 157 -17.04 14.26 6.51
CA LEU A 157 -15.66 14.13 7.00
C LEU A 157 -15.51 12.97 7.98
N ILE A 158 -16.45 12.79 8.91
CA ILE A 158 -16.49 11.63 9.82
C ILE A 158 -16.54 10.32 9.03
N LYS A 159 -17.44 10.22 8.03
CA LYS A 159 -17.54 9.05 7.15
C LYS A 159 -16.29 8.82 6.30
N TYR A 160 -15.66 9.88 5.82
CA TYR A 160 -14.40 9.78 5.07
C TYR A 160 -13.27 9.25 5.96
N ASN A 161 -13.14 9.77 7.18
CA ASN A 161 -12.13 9.32 8.14
C ASN A 161 -12.37 7.87 8.59
N GLU A 162 -13.64 7.47 8.78
CA GLU A 162 -14.01 6.08 9.05
C GLU A 162 -13.66 5.15 7.87
N ALA A 163 -14.03 5.54 6.64
CA ALA A 163 -13.67 4.79 5.43
C ALA A 163 -12.15 4.70 5.23
N LEU A 164 -11.39 5.74 5.56
CA LEU A 164 -9.93 5.77 5.49
C LEU A 164 -9.29 4.89 6.57
N ALA A 165 -9.86 4.84 7.78
CA ALA A 165 -9.43 3.89 8.81
C ALA A 165 -9.69 2.43 8.39
N ILE A 166 -10.86 2.14 7.80
CA ILE A 166 -11.20 0.83 7.25
C ILE A 166 -10.28 0.47 6.06
N LYS A 167 -9.96 1.43 5.18
CA LYS A 167 -9.00 1.24 4.09
C LYS A 167 -7.64 0.80 4.62
N LYS A 168 -7.11 1.51 5.63
CA LYS A 168 -5.83 1.17 6.28
C LYS A 168 -5.83 -0.23 6.91
N THR A 169 -6.92 -0.66 7.55
CA THR A 169 -6.99 -2.02 8.09
C THR A 169 -7.02 -3.08 6.99
N TYR A 170 -7.69 -2.83 5.87
CA TYR A 170 -7.62 -3.73 4.70
C TYR A 170 -6.24 -3.73 4.03
N GLU A 171 -5.56 -2.59 3.94
CA GLU A 171 -4.19 -2.49 3.43
C GLU A 171 -3.24 -3.37 4.25
N HIS A 172 -3.22 -3.23 5.58
CA HIS A 172 -2.43 -4.10 6.47
C HIS A 172 -2.80 -5.59 6.36
N ILE A 173 -4.08 -5.92 6.12
CA ILE A 173 -4.52 -7.31 5.91
C ILE A 173 -3.97 -7.84 4.57
N VAL A 174 -3.99 -7.04 3.50
CA VAL A 174 -3.47 -7.41 2.18
C VAL A 174 -1.94 -7.56 2.21
N GLU A 175 -1.22 -6.62 2.84
CA GLU A 175 0.23 -6.69 3.06
C GLU A 175 0.59 -8.00 3.76
N ARG A 176 -0.01 -8.26 4.93
CA ARG A 176 0.21 -9.50 5.67
C ARG A 176 -0.15 -10.77 4.89
N LEU A 177 -1.25 -10.78 4.13
CA LEU A 177 -1.60 -11.93 3.29
C LEU A 177 -0.61 -12.12 2.13
N SER A 178 0.00 -11.05 1.64
CA SER A 178 1.05 -11.13 0.62
C SER A 178 2.37 -11.68 1.19
N GLU A 179 2.75 -11.29 2.41
CA GLU A 179 3.87 -11.85 3.17
C GLU A 179 3.64 -13.33 3.48
N GLU A 180 2.46 -13.69 4.01
CA GLU A 180 2.08 -15.07 4.31
C GLU A 180 2.08 -15.93 3.03
N ARG A 181 1.66 -15.39 1.88
CA ARG A 181 1.76 -16.07 0.57
C ARG A 181 3.20 -16.41 0.20
N VAL A 182 4.12 -15.44 0.25
CA VAL A 182 5.55 -15.68 -0.02
C VAL A 182 6.13 -16.70 0.98
N GLY A 183 5.68 -16.65 2.24
CA GLY A 183 6.00 -17.64 3.26
C GLY A 183 5.54 -19.07 2.90
N PHE A 184 4.35 -19.22 2.31
CA PHE A 184 3.85 -20.52 1.83
C PHE A 184 4.61 -21.03 0.60
N ASP A 185 4.95 -20.16 -0.36
CA ASP A 185 5.72 -20.56 -1.54
C ASP A 185 7.12 -21.09 -1.13
N ASN A 186 7.77 -20.45 -0.15
CA ASN A 186 9.03 -20.92 0.44
C ASN A 186 8.89 -22.28 1.17
N GLN A 187 7.80 -22.48 1.93
CA GLN A 187 7.52 -23.76 2.59
C GLN A 187 7.25 -24.87 1.58
N LEU A 188 6.54 -24.56 0.50
CA LEU A 188 6.22 -25.49 -0.59
C LEU A 188 7.49 -25.92 -1.32
N ALA A 189 8.35 -24.97 -1.71
CA ALA A 189 9.65 -25.26 -2.33
C ALA A 189 10.56 -26.11 -1.40
N ALA A 190 10.55 -25.87 -0.09
CA ALA A 190 11.27 -26.71 0.88
C ALA A 190 10.70 -28.14 0.96
N ILE A 191 9.38 -28.29 0.93
CA ILE A 191 8.72 -29.61 0.91
C ILE A 191 9.01 -30.33 -0.41
N GLU A 192 8.94 -29.66 -1.56
CA GLU A 192 9.28 -30.23 -2.86
C GLU A 192 10.74 -30.69 -2.93
N LYS A 193 11.68 -29.90 -2.40
CA LYS A 193 13.09 -30.30 -2.30
C LYS A 193 13.28 -31.55 -1.42
N THR A 194 12.57 -31.65 -0.29
CA THR A 194 12.64 -32.87 0.54
C THR A 194 11.95 -34.07 -0.11
N LEU A 195 10.88 -33.87 -0.89
CA LEU A 195 10.24 -34.91 -1.69
C LEU A 195 11.17 -35.44 -2.78
N GLN A 196 11.81 -34.56 -3.56
CA GLN A 196 12.78 -34.95 -4.60
C GLN A 196 13.98 -35.72 -4.02
N ALA A 197 14.49 -35.31 -2.86
CA ALA A 197 15.53 -36.06 -2.16
C ALA A 197 15.04 -37.46 -1.74
N LYS A 198 13.81 -37.58 -1.22
CA LYS A 198 13.22 -38.88 -0.84
C LYS A 198 12.90 -39.78 -2.03
N ASP A 199 12.52 -39.21 -3.17
CA ASP A 199 12.36 -39.96 -4.42
C ASP A 199 13.71 -40.46 -4.95
N HIS A 200 14.79 -39.68 -4.79
CA HIS A 200 16.15 -40.13 -5.10
C HIS A 200 16.59 -41.28 -4.19
N ASP A 201 16.46 -41.13 -2.87
CA ASP A 201 16.73 -42.18 -1.88
C ASP A 201 15.94 -43.46 -2.21
N TYR A 202 14.67 -43.33 -2.59
CA TYR A 202 13.80 -44.44 -2.98
C TYR A 202 14.27 -45.13 -4.25
N GLN A 203 14.69 -44.38 -5.28
CA GLN A 203 15.24 -44.94 -6.52
C GLN A 203 16.57 -45.66 -6.28
N GLU A 204 17.43 -45.15 -5.38
CA GLU A 204 18.66 -45.84 -4.98
C GLU A 204 18.33 -47.13 -4.23
N LEU A 205 17.44 -47.09 -3.23
CA LEU A 205 17.00 -48.27 -2.49
C LEU A 205 16.35 -49.32 -3.41
N LEU A 206 15.61 -48.90 -4.44
CA LEU A 206 15.06 -49.79 -5.47
C LEU A 206 16.18 -50.50 -6.26
N LYS A 207 17.21 -49.76 -6.71
CA LYS A 207 18.38 -50.34 -7.38
C LYS A 207 19.12 -51.32 -6.48
N MET A 208 19.34 -50.97 -5.21
CA MET A 208 19.92 -51.86 -4.20
C MET A 208 19.08 -53.13 -3.99
N SER A 209 17.74 -53.00 -3.95
CA SER A 209 16.82 -54.14 -3.84
C SER A 209 16.89 -55.06 -5.06
N HIS A 210 16.97 -54.51 -6.28
CA HIS A 210 17.17 -55.31 -7.49
C HIS A 210 18.54 -56.03 -7.48
N ALA A 211 19.61 -55.35 -7.09
CA ALA A 211 20.94 -55.95 -6.96
C ALA A 211 20.97 -57.07 -5.90
N ALA A 212 20.35 -56.85 -4.74
CA ALA A 212 20.24 -57.86 -3.67
C ALA A 212 19.40 -59.08 -4.11
N ASN A 213 18.29 -58.87 -4.83
CA ASN A 213 17.49 -59.96 -5.39
C ASN A 213 18.27 -60.74 -6.46
N HIS A 214 19.02 -60.05 -7.34
CA HIS A 214 19.89 -60.70 -8.32
C HIS A 214 20.98 -61.54 -7.64
N ALA A 215 21.68 -61.00 -6.63
CA ALA A 215 22.68 -61.73 -5.86
C ALA A 215 22.09 -62.95 -5.14
N LYS A 216 20.88 -62.83 -4.60
CA LYS A 216 20.14 -63.94 -3.98
C LYS A 216 19.78 -65.04 -4.98
N GLU A 217 19.25 -64.70 -6.15
CA GLU A 217 18.90 -65.71 -7.17
C GLU A 217 20.15 -66.33 -7.80
N ALA A 218 21.25 -65.59 -7.96
CA ALA A 218 22.55 -66.14 -8.33
C ALA A 218 23.05 -67.17 -7.28
N ALA A 219 23.14 -66.79 -6.01
CA ALA A 219 23.57 -67.71 -4.95
C ALA A 219 22.65 -68.94 -4.78
N LYS A 220 21.35 -68.78 -5.06
CA LYS A 220 20.37 -69.89 -5.07
C LYS A 220 20.56 -70.81 -6.27
N LYS A 221 20.91 -70.27 -7.44
CA LYS A 221 21.31 -71.05 -8.62
C LYS A 221 22.60 -71.80 -8.35
N ASP A 222 23.63 -71.14 -7.84
CA ASP A 222 24.92 -71.77 -7.50
C ASP A 222 24.72 -72.92 -6.49
N LEU A 223 23.84 -72.72 -5.49
CA LEU A 223 23.45 -73.76 -4.54
C LEU A 223 22.71 -74.94 -5.21
N GLN A 224 21.89 -74.67 -6.23
CA GLN A 224 21.19 -75.70 -7.00
C GLN A 224 22.16 -76.50 -7.88
N ASP A 225 23.07 -75.82 -8.59
CA ASP A 225 24.08 -76.42 -9.46
C ASP A 225 25.10 -77.24 -8.63
N PHE A 226 25.49 -76.76 -7.44
CA PHE A 226 26.29 -77.51 -6.47
C PHE A 226 25.56 -78.75 -5.94
N LYS A 227 24.26 -78.67 -5.62
CA LYS A 227 23.46 -79.83 -5.21
C LYS A 227 23.36 -80.87 -6.33
N ALA A 228 23.11 -80.44 -7.57
CA ALA A 228 23.07 -81.34 -8.72
C ALA A 228 24.42 -82.06 -8.93
N SER A 229 25.52 -81.32 -8.87
CA SER A 229 26.89 -81.86 -8.95
C SER A 229 27.19 -82.86 -7.83
N PHE A 230 26.74 -82.58 -6.60
CA PHE A 230 26.90 -83.47 -5.45
C PHE A 230 26.06 -84.75 -5.61
N ASP A 231 24.81 -84.65 -6.04
CA ASP A 231 23.94 -85.80 -6.28
C ASP A 231 24.45 -86.67 -7.44
N ASP A 232 25.00 -86.08 -8.49
CA ASP A 232 25.58 -86.83 -9.61
C ASP A 232 26.92 -87.49 -9.23
N SER A 233 27.77 -86.82 -8.45
CA SER A 233 28.96 -87.41 -7.83
C SER A 233 28.61 -88.58 -6.92
N ARG A 234 27.55 -88.43 -6.10
CA ARG A 234 27.01 -89.50 -5.26
C ARG A 234 26.50 -90.68 -6.09
N LYS A 235 25.67 -90.44 -7.12
CA LYS A 235 25.20 -91.49 -8.05
C LYS A 235 26.35 -92.19 -8.76
N ALA A 236 27.40 -91.47 -9.14
CA ALA A 236 28.60 -92.05 -9.75
C ALA A 236 29.32 -92.99 -8.79
N LYS A 237 29.52 -92.58 -7.52
CA LYS A 237 30.11 -93.45 -6.49
C LYS A 237 29.21 -94.63 -6.12
N ASP A 238 27.89 -94.44 -6.06
CA ASP A 238 26.93 -95.53 -5.81
C ASP A 238 26.92 -96.55 -6.96
N ARG A 239 27.08 -96.11 -8.22
CA ARG A 239 27.30 -96.99 -9.39
C ARG A 239 28.63 -97.73 -9.30
N GLU A 240 29.74 -97.02 -9.06
CA GLU A 240 31.08 -97.61 -8.92
C GLU A 240 31.13 -98.65 -7.79
N LEU A 241 30.47 -98.37 -6.65
CA LEU A 241 30.31 -99.32 -5.54
C LEU A 241 29.41 -100.49 -5.91
N ALA A 242 28.34 -100.29 -6.68
CA ALA A 242 27.49 -101.38 -7.17
C ALA A 242 28.25 -102.29 -8.15
N GLU A 243 29.01 -101.72 -9.08
CA GLU A 243 29.88 -102.44 -10.03
C GLU A 243 30.97 -103.23 -9.30
N ARG A 244 31.67 -102.61 -8.33
CA ARG A 244 32.63 -103.32 -7.47
C ARG A 244 31.99 -104.46 -6.68
N LYS A 245 30.81 -104.24 -6.09
CA LYS A 245 30.05 -105.30 -5.40
C LYS A 245 29.68 -106.44 -6.36
N LEU A 246 29.24 -106.12 -7.57
CA LEU A 246 28.89 -107.12 -8.59
C LEU A 246 30.13 -107.92 -9.02
N PHE A 247 31.27 -107.26 -9.21
CA PHE A 247 32.55 -107.91 -9.55
C PHE A 247 33.05 -108.82 -8.42
N VAL A 248 33.02 -108.34 -7.17
CA VAL A 248 33.40 -109.14 -5.99
C VAL A 248 32.45 -110.33 -5.83
N GLN A 249 31.14 -110.14 -5.96
CA GLN A 249 30.16 -111.24 -5.92
C GLN A 249 30.42 -112.25 -7.04
N GLY A 250 30.66 -111.79 -8.27
CA GLY A 250 31.02 -112.66 -9.40
C GLY A 250 32.31 -113.45 -9.16
N LYS A 251 33.30 -112.87 -8.46
CA LYS A 251 34.51 -113.57 -8.03
C LYS A 251 34.24 -114.59 -6.93
N VAL A 252 33.41 -114.27 -5.94
CA VAL A 252 32.99 -115.20 -4.88
C VAL A 252 32.17 -116.36 -5.46
N ASP A 253 31.26 -116.09 -6.39
CA ASP A 253 30.50 -117.14 -7.09
C ASP A 253 31.42 -118.01 -7.96
N GLN A 254 32.44 -117.42 -8.59
CA GLN A 254 33.46 -118.15 -9.35
C GLN A 254 34.31 -119.04 -8.43
N THR A 255 34.80 -118.53 -7.30
CA THR A 255 35.58 -119.35 -6.35
C THR A 255 34.73 -120.42 -5.69
N GLN A 256 33.49 -120.14 -5.30
CA GLN A 256 32.56 -121.17 -4.81
C GLN A 256 32.25 -122.24 -5.86
N ARG A 257 32.15 -121.88 -7.14
CA ARG A 257 31.98 -122.86 -8.24
C ARG A 257 33.24 -123.71 -8.42
N LEU A 258 34.43 -123.12 -8.30
CA LEU A 258 35.70 -123.86 -8.34
C LEU A 258 35.85 -124.76 -7.12
N GLU A 259 35.56 -124.28 -5.91
CA GLU A 259 35.59 -125.05 -4.66
C GLU A 259 34.55 -126.21 -4.68
N LYS A 260 33.35 -125.99 -5.24
CA LYS A 260 32.37 -127.07 -5.46
C LYS A 260 32.90 -128.11 -6.45
N LYS A 261 33.52 -127.69 -7.56
CA LYS A 261 34.17 -128.61 -8.51
C LYS A 261 35.32 -129.36 -7.84
N GLU A 262 36.21 -128.68 -7.13
CA GLU A 262 37.31 -129.28 -6.38
C GLU A 262 36.80 -130.23 -5.31
N LYS A 263 35.72 -129.91 -4.57
CA LYS A 263 35.09 -130.85 -3.62
C LYS A 263 34.51 -132.08 -4.33
N THR A 264 33.86 -131.93 -5.48
CA THR A 264 33.39 -133.10 -6.25
C THR A 264 34.53 -133.91 -6.88
N LEU A 265 35.63 -133.26 -7.27
CA LEU A 265 36.83 -133.91 -7.77
C LEU A 265 37.56 -134.62 -6.63
N ARG A 266 37.79 -133.98 -5.48
CA ARG A 266 38.32 -134.60 -4.26
C ARG A 266 37.44 -135.72 -3.73
N GLN A 267 36.12 -135.67 -3.89
CA GLN A 267 35.25 -136.80 -3.56
C GLN A 267 35.51 -137.98 -4.51
N LYS A 268 35.54 -137.74 -5.83
CA LYS A 268 35.91 -138.75 -6.83
C LYS A 268 37.35 -139.25 -6.71
N GLU A 269 38.28 -138.39 -6.35
CA GLU A 269 39.69 -138.70 -6.10
C GLU A 269 39.88 -139.40 -4.77
N ALA A 270 39.03 -139.18 -3.75
CA ALA A 270 39.01 -139.95 -2.51
C ALA A 270 38.33 -141.32 -2.70
N GLU A 271 37.36 -141.42 -3.61
CA GLU A 271 36.82 -142.70 -4.10
C GLU A 271 37.88 -143.45 -4.93
N GLU A 272 38.56 -142.77 -5.86
CA GLU A 272 39.70 -143.34 -6.61
C GLU A 272 40.90 -143.63 -5.70
N LEU A 273 41.21 -142.85 -4.67
CA LEU A 273 42.28 -143.14 -3.70
C LEU A 273 41.88 -144.25 -2.74
N ARG A 274 40.59 -144.47 -2.47
CA ARG A 274 40.13 -145.71 -1.82
C ARG A 274 40.35 -146.93 -2.73
N ALA A 275 40.15 -146.80 -4.04
CA ALA A 275 40.46 -147.87 -4.99
C ALA A 275 41.98 -148.06 -5.20
N LYS A 276 42.76 -146.96 -5.27
CA LYS A 276 44.21 -146.91 -5.48
C LYS A 276 45.03 -147.00 -4.18
N GLN A 277 44.39 -147.21 -3.02
CA GLN A 277 45.07 -147.66 -1.80
C GLN A 277 45.09 -149.19 -1.69
N GLU A 278 44.33 -149.90 -2.54
CA GLU A 278 44.36 -151.36 -2.66
C GLU A 278 45.28 -151.84 -3.81
N GLU A 279 45.74 -150.92 -4.67
CA GLU A 279 46.65 -151.21 -5.79
C GLU A 279 47.83 -150.20 -5.83
N GLU A 280 49.05 -150.71 -6.07
CA GLU A 280 50.32 -149.96 -6.17
C GLU A 280 50.96 -149.41 -4.87
N LEU A 281 51.18 -150.33 -3.94
CA LEU A 281 52.48 -150.43 -3.26
C LEU A 281 53.63 -150.51 -4.30
N GLY A 282 54.20 -149.35 -4.64
CA GLY A 282 55.62 -149.23 -5.01
C GLY A 282 55.96 -148.88 -6.46
N ARG A 283 56.46 -147.66 -6.64
CA ARG A 283 57.72 -147.42 -7.38
C ARG A 283 58.44 -146.16 -6.90
N GLN A 284 59.74 -146.31 -6.68
CA GLN A 284 60.62 -145.27 -6.15
C GLN A 284 61.10 -144.28 -7.21
N ASN A 285 61.41 -143.07 -6.75
CA ASN A 285 62.58 -142.24 -7.09
C ASN A 285 63.31 -142.52 -8.43
N ALA A 286 63.48 -141.48 -9.25
CA ALA A 286 64.74 -140.73 -9.31
C ALA A 286 64.77 -139.70 -10.45
N LYS A 287 65.23 -138.47 -10.15
CA LYS A 287 66.53 -137.94 -10.64
C LYS A 287 66.71 -136.48 -10.24
N GLN A 288 67.72 -136.24 -9.41
CA GLN A 288 68.33 -134.91 -9.24
C GLN A 288 69.22 -134.58 -10.44
N SER A 289 69.45 -133.28 -10.65
CA SER A 289 70.69 -132.66 -11.14
C SER A 289 71.25 -133.08 -12.51
N ALA A 290 71.34 -132.11 -13.43
CA ALA A 290 72.49 -131.96 -14.33
C ALA A 290 72.49 -130.57 -15.01
N VAL A 291 73.65 -129.89 -14.95
CA VAL A 291 74.24 -129.05 -16.03
C VAL A 291 73.38 -127.88 -16.55
N ALA A 292 73.68 -126.60 -16.31
CA ALA A 292 74.98 -125.93 -16.09
C ALA A 292 75.99 -126.07 -17.25
N SER A 293 75.52 -125.86 -18.50
CA SER A 293 76.35 -125.44 -19.63
C SER A 293 75.46 -125.03 -20.81
N LEU A 294 75.64 -123.82 -21.35
CA LEU A 294 75.43 -123.49 -22.76
C LEU A 294 76.06 -122.13 -23.10
N THR A 295 77.33 -122.21 -23.52
CA THR A 295 77.97 -121.40 -24.56
C THR A 295 77.84 -119.87 -24.55
N GLN A 296 78.99 -119.24 -24.33
CA GLN A 296 79.41 -118.00 -25.00
C GLN A 296 79.13 -118.04 -26.51
N ARG A 297 78.70 -116.92 -27.09
CA ARG A 297 79.00 -116.51 -28.48
C ARG A 297 79.23 -115.00 -28.54
N ASP A 298 80.50 -114.65 -28.34
CA ASP A 298 81.30 -113.84 -29.28
C ASP A 298 80.54 -112.89 -30.24
N ALA A 299 80.69 -111.58 -30.02
CA ALA A 299 80.64 -110.54 -31.05
C ALA A 299 81.26 -109.23 -30.51
N THR A 300 82.39 -108.84 -31.09
CA THR A 300 83.12 -107.58 -30.88
C THR A 300 82.25 -106.32 -30.88
N LEU A 301 82.33 -105.52 -29.82
CA LEU A 301 81.89 -104.11 -29.78
C LEU A 301 83.11 -103.20 -29.58
N SER A 302 83.06 -101.98 -30.09
CA SER A 302 84.11 -100.97 -29.86
C SER A 302 84.09 -100.51 -28.39
N PRO A 303 85.25 -100.21 -27.76
CA PRO A 303 85.28 -99.65 -26.40
C PRO A 303 84.52 -98.32 -26.27
N GLU A 304 84.29 -97.59 -27.38
CA GLU A 304 83.44 -96.41 -27.40
C GLU A 304 81.94 -96.74 -27.30
N GLU A 305 81.52 -97.90 -27.81
CA GLU A 305 80.13 -98.37 -27.77
C GLU A 305 79.80 -98.93 -26.39
N GLU A 306 80.72 -99.66 -25.75
CA GLU A 306 80.59 -100.08 -24.35
C GLU A 306 80.49 -98.87 -23.40
N GLN A 307 81.26 -97.80 -23.64
CA GLN A 307 81.14 -96.57 -22.84
C GLN A 307 79.80 -95.86 -23.03
N ARG A 308 79.26 -95.82 -24.25
CA ARG A 308 77.91 -95.27 -24.50
C ARG A 308 76.83 -96.13 -23.87
N LEU A 309 76.92 -97.46 -24.00
CA LEU A 309 76.00 -98.40 -23.35
C LEU A 309 76.05 -98.24 -21.82
N SER A 310 77.24 -98.10 -21.23
CA SER A 310 77.40 -97.82 -19.79
C SER A 310 76.74 -96.49 -19.37
N GLN A 311 76.89 -95.42 -20.15
CA GLN A 311 76.23 -94.14 -19.87
C GLN A 311 74.70 -94.23 -19.98
N TYR A 312 74.18 -94.95 -20.98
CA TYR A 312 72.74 -95.20 -21.10
C TYR A 312 72.21 -96.13 -19.99
N GLU A 313 72.97 -97.13 -19.56
CA GLU A 313 72.63 -97.97 -18.41
C GLU A 313 72.65 -97.18 -17.10
N GLU A 314 73.61 -96.30 -16.88
CA GLU A 314 73.71 -95.47 -15.67
C GLU A 314 72.56 -94.45 -15.60
N ALA A 315 72.26 -93.78 -16.72
CA ALA A 315 71.10 -92.92 -16.85
C ALA A 315 69.78 -93.69 -16.67
N PHE A 316 69.68 -94.90 -17.25
CA PHE A 316 68.50 -95.76 -17.08
C PHE A 316 68.35 -96.23 -15.63
N ARG A 317 69.43 -96.60 -14.94
CA ARG A 317 69.41 -96.95 -13.51
C ARG A 317 68.92 -95.77 -12.67
N ALA A 318 69.48 -94.58 -12.86
CA ALA A 318 69.04 -93.37 -12.17
C ALA A 318 67.54 -93.06 -12.39
N ILE A 319 67.04 -93.23 -13.63
CA ILE A 319 65.62 -93.08 -13.95
C ILE A 319 64.77 -94.19 -13.31
N SER A 320 65.22 -95.44 -13.34
CA SER A 320 64.50 -96.58 -12.72
C SER A 320 64.45 -96.49 -11.19
N GLU A 321 65.50 -95.96 -10.55
CA GLU A 321 65.56 -95.71 -9.12
C GLU A 321 64.66 -94.53 -8.72
N GLY A 322 64.68 -93.43 -9.50
CA GLY A 322 63.82 -92.27 -9.29
C GLY A 322 62.33 -92.51 -9.57
N THR A 323 61.99 -93.48 -10.45
CA THR A 323 60.60 -93.83 -10.78
C THR A 323 60.07 -95.08 -10.07
N GLY A 324 60.96 -95.92 -9.53
CA GLY A 324 60.62 -97.16 -8.83
C GLY A 324 60.07 -98.29 -9.72
N ILE A 325 60.23 -98.19 -11.05
CA ILE A 325 59.70 -99.14 -12.03
C ILE A 325 60.82 -100.01 -12.57
N THR A 326 60.66 -101.33 -12.50
CA THR A 326 61.69 -102.32 -12.89
C THR A 326 61.53 -102.88 -14.31
N ASP A 327 60.37 -102.73 -14.95
CA ASP A 327 60.15 -103.11 -16.35
C ASP A 327 60.31 -101.91 -17.28
N VAL A 328 61.20 -102.04 -18.26
CA VAL A 328 61.46 -101.08 -19.34
C VAL A 328 60.16 -100.73 -20.08
N ASN A 329 59.29 -101.72 -20.32
CA ASN A 329 58.05 -101.50 -21.08
C ASN A 329 57.01 -100.73 -20.26
N GLU A 330 56.88 -101.01 -18.97
CA GLU A 330 56.02 -100.24 -18.07
C GLU A 330 56.50 -98.78 -17.97
N LEU A 331 57.82 -98.57 -17.87
CA LEU A 331 58.41 -97.23 -17.85
C LEU A 331 58.12 -96.46 -19.14
N LEU A 332 58.25 -97.11 -20.30
CA LEU A 332 58.01 -96.47 -21.60
C LEU A 332 56.53 -96.14 -21.81
N VAL A 333 55.60 -97.01 -21.40
CA VAL A 333 54.15 -96.74 -21.44
C VAL A 333 53.75 -95.60 -20.48
N LYS A 334 54.32 -95.55 -19.28
CA LYS A 334 54.10 -94.44 -18.34
C LYS A 334 54.72 -93.14 -18.84
N TYR A 335 55.90 -93.18 -19.45
CA TYR A 335 56.53 -92.00 -20.03
C TYR A 335 55.68 -91.41 -21.16
N VAL A 336 55.24 -92.24 -22.13
CA VAL A 336 54.39 -91.78 -23.25
C VAL A 336 53.05 -91.20 -22.77
N SER A 337 52.37 -91.85 -21.82
CA SER A 337 51.11 -91.34 -21.27
C SER A 337 51.30 -90.09 -20.39
N GLN A 338 52.44 -89.95 -19.71
CA GLN A 338 52.80 -88.71 -19.03
C GLN A 338 53.20 -87.60 -20.02
N GLU A 339 53.80 -87.92 -21.15
CA GLU A 339 54.20 -86.95 -22.17
C GLU A 339 52.98 -86.25 -22.80
N GLU A 340 51.88 -86.96 -23.05
CA GLU A 340 50.61 -86.36 -23.49
C GLU A 340 50.02 -85.40 -22.45
N THR A 341 50.00 -85.81 -21.17
CA THR A 341 49.50 -84.94 -20.09
C THR A 341 50.42 -83.75 -19.82
N HIS A 342 51.74 -83.91 -19.95
CA HIS A 342 52.72 -82.83 -19.89
C HIS A 342 52.52 -81.82 -21.01
N ARG A 343 52.41 -82.28 -22.28
CA ARG A 343 52.10 -81.43 -23.43
C ARG A 343 50.80 -80.64 -23.22
N ASN A 344 49.76 -81.29 -22.68
CA ASN A 344 48.49 -80.63 -22.39
C ASN A 344 48.63 -79.55 -21.30
N LEU A 345 49.37 -79.84 -20.22
CA LEU A 345 49.68 -78.87 -19.17
C LEU A 345 50.52 -77.70 -19.70
N GLU A 346 51.48 -77.93 -20.60
CA GLU A 346 52.21 -76.85 -21.26
C GLU A 346 51.32 -75.99 -22.17
N THR A 347 50.37 -76.57 -22.91
CA THR A 347 49.38 -75.78 -23.67
C THR A 347 48.51 -74.96 -22.73
N MET A 348 47.98 -75.54 -21.65
CA MET A 348 47.20 -74.80 -20.66
C MET A 348 48.01 -73.70 -19.96
N ALA A 349 49.30 -73.93 -19.68
CA ALA A 349 50.19 -72.92 -19.12
C ALA A 349 50.48 -71.79 -20.12
N ARG A 350 50.70 -72.11 -21.40
CA ARG A 350 50.87 -71.12 -22.48
C ARG A 350 49.59 -70.31 -22.72
N GLU A 351 48.43 -70.93 -22.71
CA GLU A 351 47.13 -70.26 -22.82
C GLU A 351 46.84 -69.39 -21.60
N ALA A 352 47.15 -69.84 -20.39
CA ALA A 352 47.02 -69.05 -19.17
C ALA A 352 47.97 -67.84 -19.19
N GLN A 353 49.21 -68.02 -19.63
CA GLN A 353 50.17 -66.92 -19.77
C GLN A 353 49.70 -65.88 -20.81
N HIS A 354 49.27 -66.33 -22.00
CA HIS A 354 48.69 -65.44 -23.01
C HIS A 354 47.51 -64.64 -22.46
N ARG A 355 46.63 -65.28 -21.69
CA ARG A 355 45.46 -64.64 -21.08
C ARG A 355 45.85 -63.64 -19.98
N ILE A 356 46.94 -63.87 -19.27
CA ILE A 356 47.52 -62.89 -18.33
C ILE A 356 48.07 -61.68 -19.10
N ASP A 357 48.80 -61.92 -20.19
CA ASP A 357 49.37 -60.87 -21.02
C ASP A 357 48.26 -60.01 -21.68
N ASP A 358 47.19 -60.63 -22.19
CA ASP A 358 45.99 -59.95 -22.71
C ASP A 358 45.34 -59.06 -21.64
N LEU A 359 45.13 -59.58 -20.42
CA LEU A 359 44.57 -58.82 -19.29
C LEU A 359 45.49 -57.70 -18.82
N HIS A 360 46.81 -57.86 -18.97
CA HIS A 360 47.77 -56.79 -18.70
C HIS A 360 47.68 -55.66 -19.73
N VAL A 361 47.47 -55.98 -21.02
CA VAL A 361 47.21 -54.99 -22.08
C VAL A 361 45.88 -54.29 -21.85
N GLU A 362 44.78 -55.02 -21.60
CA GLU A 362 43.46 -54.44 -21.33
C GLU A 362 43.50 -53.53 -20.09
N LYS A 363 44.20 -53.95 -19.02
CA LYS A 363 44.42 -53.12 -17.85
C LYS A 363 45.22 -51.85 -18.20
N ALA A 364 46.27 -51.94 -19.00
CA ALA A 364 47.05 -50.78 -19.43
C ALA A 364 46.19 -49.79 -20.25
N GLU A 365 45.38 -50.29 -21.19
CA GLU A 365 44.44 -49.47 -21.94
C GLU A 365 43.38 -48.81 -21.06
N LEU A 366 42.77 -49.55 -20.13
CA LEU A 366 41.78 -49.00 -19.21
C LEU A 366 42.42 -47.98 -18.25
N THR A 367 43.67 -48.18 -17.85
CA THR A 367 44.41 -47.21 -17.03
C THR A 367 44.71 -45.95 -17.84
N ALA A 368 45.14 -46.07 -19.10
CA ALA A 368 45.35 -44.93 -19.99
C ALA A 368 44.05 -44.16 -20.27
N LYS A 369 42.94 -44.86 -20.53
CA LYS A 369 41.59 -44.26 -20.68
C LYS A 369 41.13 -43.59 -19.38
N LEU A 370 41.49 -44.12 -18.21
CA LEU A 370 41.19 -43.52 -16.91
C LEU A 370 42.07 -42.28 -16.65
N GLU A 371 43.34 -42.28 -17.06
CA GLU A 371 44.21 -41.11 -17.03
C GLU A 371 43.73 -40.02 -18.01
N GLU A 372 43.32 -40.38 -19.21
CA GLU A 372 42.68 -39.48 -20.17
C GLU A 372 41.38 -38.90 -19.60
N LEU A 373 40.51 -39.72 -19.01
CA LEU A 373 39.28 -39.29 -18.32
C LEU A 373 39.56 -38.49 -17.05
N ARG A 374 40.72 -38.65 -16.39
CA ARG A 374 41.15 -37.77 -15.29
C ARG A 374 41.64 -36.42 -15.82
N TYR A 375 42.44 -36.39 -16.87
CA TYR A 375 42.92 -35.13 -17.44
C TYR A 375 41.82 -34.35 -18.20
N THR A 376 40.80 -35.02 -18.74
CA THR A 376 39.65 -34.38 -19.41
C THR A 376 38.45 -34.16 -18.47
N GLY A 377 38.19 -35.06 -17.51
CA GLY A 377 37.03 -35.02 -16.62
C GLY A 377 37.31 -34.52 -15.19
N SER A 378 38.57 -34.48 -14.73
CA SER A 378 38.96 -33.88 -13.45
C SER A 378 39.92 -32.69 -13.62
N GLY A 379 39.49 -31.73 -14.45
CA GLY A 379 40.11 -30.40 -14.55
C GLY A 379 39.95 -29.55 -13.29
N GLN A 380 40.22 -30.06 -12.08
CA GLN A 380 40.05 -29.34 -10.81
C GLN A 380 40.88 -28.05 -10.71
N LEU A 381 41.97 -27.93 -11.49
CA LEU A 381 42.81 -26.72 -11.56
C LEU A 381 42.34 -25.71 -12.62
N GLY A 382 41.69 -26.18 -13.68
CA GLY A 382 41.13 -25.31 -14.73
C GLY A 382 39.70 -24.86 -14.38
N SER A 383 38.84 -25.81 -14.04
CA SER A 383 37.44 -25.58 -13.64
C SER A 383 37.34 -24.64 -12.45
N ARG A 384 38.15 -24.85 -11.39
CA ARG A 384 38.16 -23.93 -10.23
C ARG A 384 38.57 -22.50 -10.63
N ARG A 385 39.59 -22.35 -11.47
CA ARG A 385 40.08 -21.03 -11.88
C ARG A 385 39.10 -20.31 -12.82
N ILE A 386 38.41 -21.06 -13.67
CA ILE A 386 37.31 -20.56 -14.52
C ILE A 386 36.08 -20.21 -13.67
N VAL A 387 35.79 -20.97 -12.61
CA VAL A 387 34.75 -20.64 -11.63
C VAL A 387 35.11 -19.39 -10.85
N GLU A 388 36.34 -19.26 -10.34
CA GLU A 388 36.83 -18.03 -9.68
C GLU A 388 36.78 -16.81 -10.62
N GLU A 389 37.06 -16.98 -11.92
CA GLU A 389 36.92 -15.94 -12.95
C GLU A 389 35.44 -15.58 -13.23
N PHE A 390 34.53 -16.55 -13.27
CA PHE A 390 33.09 -16.29 -13.38
C PHE A 390 32.48 -15.70 -12.10
N GLU A 391 32.95 -16.10 -10.92
CA GLU A 391 32.57 -15.51 -9.63
C GLU A 391 33.03 -14.05 -9.55
N LEU A 392 34.24 -13.74 -10.04
CA LEU A 392 34.75 -12.38 -10.14
C LEU A 392 33.94 -11.54 -11.14
N HIS A 393 33.66 -12.06 -12.34
CA HIS A 393 32.76 -11.39 -13.29
C HIS A 393 31.33 -11.21 -12.74
N LEU A 394 30.83 -12.15 -11.93
CA LEU A 394 29.53 -12.03 -11.26
C LEU A 394 29.56 -10.93 -10.19
N GLN A 395 30.63 -10.83 -9.40
CA GLN A 395 30.83 -9.77 -8.41
C GLN A 395 30.96 -8.40 -9.08
N GLU A 396 31.75 -8.27 -10.15
CA GLU A 396 31.87 -7.03 -10.92
C GLU A 396 30.52 -6.61 -11.54
N ALA A 397 29.78 -7.56 -12.13
CA ALA A 397 28.45 -7.29 -12.68
C ALA A 397 27.43 -6.89 -11.59
N ALA A 398 27.48 -7.52 -10.41
CA ALA A 398 26.65 -7.16 -9.27
C ALA A 398 26.98 -5.75 -8.76
N GLN A 399 28.26 -5.43 -8.58
CA GLN A 399 28.71 -4.11 -8.13
C GLN A 399 28.38 -3.00 -9.14
N GLN A 400 28.51 -3.27 -10.44
CA GLN A 400 28.05 -2.33 -11.49
C GLN A 400 26.53 -2.13 -11.46
N THR A 401 25.76 -3.21 -11.22
CA THR A 401 24.30 -3.14 -11.10
C THR A 401 23.88 -2.33 -9.89
N GLU A 402 24.54 -2.53 -8.73
CA GLU A 402 24.30 -1.75 -7.51
C GLU A 402 24.66 -0.28 -7.70
N SER A 403 25.85 0.03 -8.26
CA SER A 403 26.26 1.42 -8.53
C SER A 403 25.32 2.12 -9.51
N ASN A 404 24.83 1.41 -10.54
CA ASN A 404 23.82 1.96 -11.44
C ASN A 404 22.47 2.14 -10.75
N SER A 405 22.04 1.21 -9.89
CA SER A 405 20.82 1.33 -9.08
C SER A 405 20.87 2.59 -8.19
N GLN A 406 21.98 2.80 -7.46
CA GLN A 406 22.19 4.00 -6.64
C GLN A 406 22.14 5.29 -7.48
N ARG A 407 22.74 5.30 -8.69
CA ARG A 407 22.65 6.44 -9.62
C ARG A 407 21.22 6.67 -10.13
N TYR A 408 20.47 5.61 -10.44
CA TYR A 408 19.07 5.72 -10.83
C TYR A 408 18.20 6.23 -9.69
N GLU A 409 18.46 5.81 -8.45
CA GLU A 409 17.74 6.33 -7.27
C GLU A 409 18.05 7.82 -7.05
N GLN A 410 19.31 8.24 -7.14
CA GLN A 410 19.69 9.65 -7.08
C GLN A 410 19.02 10.47 -8.20
N LEU A 411 19.02 9.96 -9.43
CA LEU A 411 18.38 10.63 -10.57
C LEU A 411 16.85 10.67 -10.42
N ALA A 412 16.23 9.64 -9.87
CA ALA A 412 14.79 9.61 -9.59
C ALA A 412 14.40 10.61 -8.49
N ARG A 413 15.20 10.76 -7.43
CA ARG A 413 15.03 11.81 -6.41
C ARG A 413 15.13 13.20 -7.04
N LEU A 414 16.18 13.47 -7.84
CA LEU A 414 16.32 14.72 -8.58
C LEU A 414 15.15 14.99 -9.54
N LEU A 415 14.60 13.95 -10.18
CA LEU A 415 13.44 14.09 -11.07
C LEU A 415 12.16 14.42 -10.30
N ILE A 416 11.98 13.90 -9.08
CA ILE A 416 10.89 14.26 -8.17
C ILE A 416 11.04 15.73 -7.73
N ASP A 417 12.24 16.16 -7.35
CA ASP A 417 12.52 17.56 -6.96
C ASP A 417 12.28 18.53 -8.14
N VAL A 418 12.69 18.15 -9.35
CA VAL A 418 12.42 18.92 -10.58
C VAL A 418 10.93 18.97 -10.90
N LYS A 419 10.19 17.86 -10.76
CA LYS A 419 8.72 17.86 -10.91
C LYS A 419 8.05 18.82 -9.93
N ALA A 420 8.38 18.74 -8.64
CA ALA A 420 7.86 19.66 -7.62
C ALA A 420 8.22 21.13 -7.92
N GLY A 421 9.44 21.39 -8.40
CA GLY A 421 9.86 22.71 -8.88
C GLY A 421 9.03 23.21 -10.07
N VAL A 422 8.75 22.35 -11.05
CA VAL A 422 7.91 22.66 -12.22
C VAL A 422 6.43 22.83 -11.83
N GLU A 423 5.91 22.04 -10.89
CA GLU A 423 4.58 22.23 -10.28
C GLU A 423 4.48 23.62 -9.64
N HIS A 424 5.42 23.97 -8.75
CA HIS A 424 5.44 25.28 -8.11
C HIS A 424 5.60 26.46 -9.08
N LEU A 425 6.36 26.30 -10.17
CA LEU A 425 6.44 27.30 -11.23
C LEU A 425 5.13 27.39 -12.02
N THR A 426 4.51 26.25 -12.32
CA THR A 426 3.22 26.19 -13.03
C THR A 426 2.12 26.85 -12.21
N ASP A 427 2.04 26.60 -10.91
CA ASP A 427 1.08 27.22 -9.99
C ASP A 427 1.26 28.75 -9.91
N LYS A 428 2.50 29.22 -9.77
CA LYS A 428 2.81 30.67 -9.73
C LYS A 428 2.43 31.36 -11.04
N VAL A 429 2.69 30.70 -12.17
CA VAL A 429 2.42 31.24 -13.52
C VAL A 429 0.97 30.96 -13.97
N ALA A 430 0.20 30.12 -13.27
CA ALA A 430 -1.22 29.87 -13.56
C ALA A 430 -2.12 31.08 -13.29
N VAL A 431 -1.70 31.97 -12.38
CA VAL A 431 -2.37 33.26 -12.11
C VAL A 431 -2.25 34.20 -13.32
N PHE A 432 -1.15 34.10 -14.07
CA PHE A 432 -0.92 34.90 -15.28
C PHE A 432 -1.65 34.30 -16.49
N LYS A 433 -2.69 35.02 -16.93
CA LYS A 433 -3.36 34.80 -18.22
C LYS A 433 -2.93 35.95 -19.15
N PRO A 434 -2.08 35.70 -20.16
CA PRO A 434 -1.67 36.76 -21.07
C PRO A 434 -2.86 37.26 -21.89
N GLU A 435 -3.22 38.54 -21.73
CA GLU A 435 -4.17 39.24 -22.61
C GLU A 435 -3.44 39.77 -23.85
N MET A 436 -2.91 38.88 -24.68
CA MET A 436 -2.26 39.29 -25.93
C MET A 436 -2.86 38.62 -27.16
N THR A 437 -3.56 39.47 -27.92
CA THR A 437 -3.83 39.34 -29.34
C THR A 437 -2.59 38.96 -30.15
N THR A 438 -2.49 37.71 -30.62
CA THR A 438 -2.00 37.39 -31.97
C THR A 438 -2.56 36.03 -32.45
N PRO A 439 -3.03 35.92 -33.71
CA PRO A 439 -3.68 34.70 -34.20
C PRO A 439 -2.69 33.74 -34.88
N ALA A 440 -1.94 32.95 -34.11
CA ALA A 440 -1.15 31.84 -34.67
C ALA A 440 -0.97 30.65 -33.69
N ILE A 441 -1.62 29.53 -34.01
CA ILE A 441 -1.24 28.16 -33.60
C ILE A 441 -1.32 27.84 -32.08
N VAL A 442 -2.53 27.85 -31.49
CA VAL A 442 -2.85 26.95 -30.36
C VAL A 442 -4.31 26.46 -30.48
N LYS A 443 -4.53 25.14 -30.32
CA LYS A 443 -5.89 24.56 -30.22
C LYS A 443 -6.49 24.90 -28.84
N PRO A 444 -7.79 25.21 -28.70
CA PRO A 444 -8.35 25.80 -27.49
C PRO A 444 -8.62 24.79 -26.36
N GLU A 445 -7.64 23.96 -25.98
CA GLU A 445 -7.68 23.06 -24.82
C GLU A 445 -6.32 23.02 -24.10
N MET A 446 -5.87 24.16 -23.57
CA MET A 446 -4.75 24.19 -22.60
C MET A 446 -5.26 23.98 -21.16
N THR A 447 -5.90 22.85 -20.92
CA THR A 447 -5.73 22.19 -19.61
C THR A 447 -4.28 21.75 -19.53
N THR A 448 -3.52 22.26 -18.56
CA THR A 448 -2.18 21.74 -18.24
C THR A 448 -2.31 20.23 -17.99
N PRO A 449 -1.64 19.36 -18.79
CA PRO A 449 -1.70 17.93 -18.55
C PRO A 449 -1.15 17.62 -17.16
N ALA A 450 -1.70 16.60 -16.49
CA ALA A 450 -1.21 16.18 -15.20
C ALA A 450 0.28 15.81 -15.31
N ILE A 451 1.09 16.28 -14.36
CA ILE A 451 2.55 16.20 -14.43
C ILE A 451 2.99 14.75 -14.18
N ALA A 452 3.21 14.04 -15.29
CA ALA A 452 3.79 12.70 -15.38
C ALA A 452 5.18 12.78 -16.02
N ASP A 453 6.02 11.75 -15.84
CA ASP A 453 7.42 11.72 -16.29
C ASP A 453 7.62 12.09 -17.77
N GLU A 454 6.70 11.69 -18.65
CA GLU A 454 6.75 12.00 -20.09
C GLU A 454 6.34 13.45 -20.40
N THR A 455 5.54 14.09 -19.55
CA THR A 455 4.93 15.41 -19.78
C THR A 455 5.67 16.57 -19.12
N VAL A 456 6.61 16.31 -18.20
CA VAL A 456 7.34 17.36 -17.45
C VAL A 456 8.00 18.38 -18.39
N VAL A 457 8.59 17.90 -19.49
CA VAL A 457 9.29 18.74 -20.48
C VAL A 457 8.31 19.62 -21.27
N GLU A 458 7.12 19.12 -21.59
CA GLU A 458 6.09 19.89 -22.28
C GLU A 458 5.49 20.98 -21.38
N VAL A 459 5.25 20.65 -20.10
CA VAL A 459 4.80 21.63 -19.09
C VAL A 459 5.86 22.70 -18.84
N LEU A 460 7.14 22.32 -18.74
CA LEU A 460 8.25 23.27 -18.58
C LEU A 460 8.35 24.23 -19.78
N LYS A 461 8.15 23.74 -21.01
CA LYS A 461 8.08 24.58 -22.22
C LYS A 461 6.89 25.54 -22.23
N ILE A 462 5.75 25.14 -21.68
CA ILE A 462 4.57 26.02 -21.50
C ILE A 462 4.87 27.10 -20.45
N VAL A 463 5.54 26.74 -19.35
CA VAL A 463 5.99 27.69 -18.32
C VAL A 463 7.00 28.69 -18.90
N GLU A 464 7.98 28.23 -19.68
CA GLU A 464 8.94 29.08 -20.40
C GLU A 464 8.23 30.11 -21.30
N GLN A 465 7.30 29.66 -22.16
CA GLN A 465 6.54 30.54 -23.05
C GLN A 465 5.75 31.62 -22.29
N LYS A 466 5.13 31.25 -21.15
CA LYS A 466 4.40 32.20 -20.31
C LYS A 466 5.32 33.15 -19.55
N LEU A 467 6.50 32.69 -19.10
CA LEU A 467 7.50 33.54 -18.44
C LEU A 467 8.15 34.53 -19.41
N VAL A 468 8.39 34.13 -20.67
CA VAL A 468 8.83 35.05 -21.73
C VAL A 468 7.76 36.08 -22.02
N ALA A 469 6.49 35.67 -22.21
CA ALA A 469 5.39 36.62 -22.40
C ALA A 469 5.23 37.60 -21.23
N LEU A 470 5.38 37.13 -19.98
CA LEU A 470 5.40 37.98 -18.79
C LEU A 470 6.61 38.94 -18.78
N ALA A 471 7.79 38.48 -19.19
CA ALA A 471 8.99 39.33 -19.27
C ALA A 471 8.88 40.41 -20.36
N ASP A 472 8.21 40.11 -21.48
CA ASP A 472 7.91 41.09 -22.54
C ASP A 472 6.84 42.12 -22.10
N GLU A 473 5.92 41.73 -21.22
CA GLU A 473 4.89 42.63 -20.65
C GLU A 473 5.42 43.51 -19.49
N VAL A 474 6.44 43.04 -18.77
CA VAL A 474 7.15 43.80 -17.72
C VAL A 474 8.11 44.80 -18.35
N VAL A 475 7.57 45.96 -18.71
CA VAL A 475 8.37 47.16 -19.00
C VAL A 475 9.24 47.50 -17.77
N PRO A 476 10.55 47.76 -17.91
CA PRO A 476 11.39 48.21 -16.82
C PRO A 476 11.02 49.64 -16.43
N THR A 477 10.05 49.79 -15.54
CA THR A 477 9.78 51.05 -14.85
C THR A 477 10.76 51.20 -13.70
N ASP A 478 11.64 52.20 -13.76
CA ASP A 478 12.59 52.62 -12.70
C ASP A 478 11.89 53.21 -11.44
N THR A 479 10.70 52.71 -11.10
CA THR A 479 9.86 53.13 -9.98
C THR A 479 9.42 51.89 -9.20
N ALA A 480 10.39 51.22 -8.57
CA ALA A 480 10.18 50.08 -7.68
C ALA A 480 10.29 50.51 -6.20
N GLU A 481 9.55 51.55 -5.82
CA GLU A 481 9.15 51.79 -4.43
C GLU A 481 7.64 51.54 -4.33
N GLU A 482 7.18 50.96 -3.21
CA GLU A 482 5.76 50.72 -2.87
C GLU A 482 4.97 49.64 -3.65
N ALA A 483 5.45 48.40 -3.67
CA ALA A 483 4.57 47.22 -3.80
C ALA A 483 5.07 45.96 -3.06
N LEU A 484 5.84 46.12 -1.98
CA LEU A 484 6.15 44.99 -1.10
C LEU A 484 4.89 44.65 -0.28
N ILE A 485 4.13 43.63 -0.70
CA ILE A 485 3.01 43.11 0.08
C ILE A 485 3.60 42.46 1.33
N THR A 486 3.70 43.26 2.39
CA THR A 486 4.02 42.80 3.73
C THR A 486 2.86 42.00 4.27
N THR A 487 2.88 40.68 4.07
CA THR A 487 2.16 39.75 4.94
C THR A 487 2.76 39.88 6.35
N THR A 488 2.20 40.80 7.13
CA THR A 488 2.52 41.00 8.55
C THR A 488 2.08 39.78 9.35
N VAL A 489 2.94 38.76 9.38
CA VAL A 489 2.81 37.66 10.33
C VAL A 489 3.23 38.20 11.69
N GLU A 490 2.26 38.50 12.55
CA GLU A 490 2.51 38.84 13.95
C GLU A 490 3.10 37.61 14.68
N LEU A 491 4.43 37.59 14.78
CA LEU A 491 5.16 36.58 15.56
C LEU A 491 4.92 36.84 17.06
N PRO A 492 4.45 35.85 17.85
CA PRO A 492 4.25 36.03 19.28
C PRO A 492 5.57 36.37 19.99
N LEU A 493 5.55 37.30 20.96
CA LEU A 493 6.73 37.76 21.73
C LEU A 493 7.47 36.66 22.54
N HIS A 494 7.02 35.41 22.47
CA HIS A 494 7.53 34.30 23.28
C HIS A 494 7.67 33.07 22.38
N ASN A 495 8.91 32.55 22.23
CA ASN A 495 9.19 31.36 21.44
C ASN A 495 8.41 30.14 21.95
N ARG A 496 7.28 29.82 21.32
CA ARG A 496 6.70 28.48 21.38
C ARG A 496 7.55 27.56 20.51
N ARG A 497 8.42 26.76 21.15
CA ARG A 497 9.11 25.63 20.51
C ARG A 497 8.07 24.71 19.86
N VAL A 498 7.94 24.81 18.54
CA VAL A 498 7.35 23.73 17.74
C VAL A 498 8.36 22.59 17.74
N LYS A 499 7.96 21.40 18.20
CA LYS A 499 8.77 20.20 17.98
C LYS A 499 8.74 19.88 16.49
N ILE A 500 9.81 20.24 15.78
CA ILE A 500 10.13 19.63 14.50
C ILE A 500 10.39 18.15 14.81
N ILE A 501 9.59 17.26 14.24
CA ILE A 501 9.89 15.82 14.26
C ILE A 501 10.84 15.59 13.09
N GLY A 502 12.13 15.60 13.37
CA GLY A 502 13.18 15.36 12.39
C GLY A 502 14.44 14.90 13.11
N GLY A 503 14.92 13.71 12.73
CA GLY A 503 16.24 13.14 13.00
C GLY A 503 16.91 13.51 14.32
N ASP A 504 16.62 12.77 15.38
CA ASP A 504 17.65 12.47 16.37
C ASP A 504 18.45 11.28 15.82
N ASP A 505 19.53 11.59 15.08
CA ASP A 505 20.67 10.67 14.96
C ASP A 505 21.35 10.66 16.34
N ASP A 506 21.00 9.69 17.19
CA ASP A 506 21.62 9.48 18.48
C ASP A 506 22.41 8.16 18.43
N ASP A 507 23.71 8.27 18.16
CA ASP A 507 24.69 7.19 18.29
C ASP A 507 24.70 6.69 19.74
N HIS A 508 23.98 5.62 20.03
CA HIS A 508 24.24 4.74 21.17
C HIS A 508 24.40 3.29 20.72
N ASP A 509 25.68 2.95 20.53
CA ASP A 509 26.27 1.62 20.69
C ASP A 509 25.96 1.02 22.10
N ASP A 510 26.49 -0.17 22.38
CA ASP A 510 26.26 -0.99 23.60
C ASP A 510 24.91 -1.72 23.65
N GLY A 511 24.56 -2.32 22.50
CA GLY A 511 23.50 -3.33 22.36
C GLY A 511 23.98 -4.68 21.82
N ALA A 512 25.29 -4.99 21.94
CA ALA A 512 25.92 -6.19 21.40
C ALA A 512 25.38 -7.48 22.02
N ALA A 513 24.24 -7.96 21.51
CA ALA A 513 23.88 -9.36 21.62
C ALA A 513 24.89 -10.17 20.82
N GLU A 514 25.77 -10.90 21.52
CA GLU A 514 26.66 -11.91 20.92
C GLU A 514 25.83 -12.91 20.12
N LEU A 515 25.70 -12.65 18.81
CA LEU A 515 25.53 -13.71 17.84
C LEU A 515 26.87 -14.45 17.80
N ALA A 516 27.01 -15.40 18.72
CA ALA A 516 27.98 -16.45 18.58
C ALA A 516 27.70 -17.17 17.26
N GLU A 517 28.52 -16.88 16.24
CA GLU A 517 28.71 -17.79 15.14
C GLU A 517 29.26 -19.09 15.73
N ASP A 518 28.40 -20.09 15.96
CA ASP A 518 28.83 -21.45 16.28
C ASP A 518 29.57 -22.00 15.04
N PRO A 519 30.90 -22.22 15.10
CA PRO A 519 31.62 -22.83 14.00
C PRO A 519 31.54 -24.36 14.12
N ASP A 520 31.07 -25.01 13.06
CA ASP A 520 31.20 -26.46 12.82
C ASP A 520 30.75 -27.40 13.97
N ASP A 521 29.47 -27.39 14.35
CA ASP A 521 28.90 -28.41 15.26
C ASP A 521 28.34 -29.64 14.51
N ASP A 522 29.20 -30.30 13.73
CA ASP A 522 28.97 -31.62 13.11
C ASP A 522 28.99 -32.77 14.17
N ALA A 523 28.61 -32.44 15.41
CA ALA A 523 28.60 -33.32 16.57
C ALA A 523 27.28 -34.09 16.66
N VAL A 524 27.32 -35.38 16.28
CA VAL A 524 26.17 -36.30 16.38
C VAL A 524 25.54 -36.27 17.79
N LEU A 525 24.35 -35.67 17.88
CA LEU A 525 23.56 -35.50 19.10
C LEU A 525 23.44 -36.81 19.89
N LYS A 526 24.00 -36.83 21.11
CA LYS A 526 24.00 -38.03 21.95
C LYS A 526 22.57 -38.35 22.39
N ARG A 527 22.23 -39.65 22.42
CA ARG A 527 20.88 -40.19 22.65
C ARG A 527 20.13 -39.57 23.83
N ASP A 528 20.82 -39.16 24.90
CA ASP A 528 20.20 -38.57 26.08
C ASP A 528 19.89 -37.05 25.96
N GLN A 529 20.58 -36.32 25.08
CA GLN A 529 20.18 -34.95 24.70
C GLN A 529 18.88 -35.00 23.88
N VAL A 530 18.79 -35.91 22.90
CA VAL A 530 17.57 -36.14 22.10
C VAL A 530 16.38 -36.51 23.01
N LYS A 531 16.59 -37.39 24.02
CA LYS A 531 15.56 -37.70 25.02
C LYS A 531 15.12 -36.48 25.83
N LYS A 532 16.05 -35.60 26.26
CA LYS A 532 15.69 -34.37 27.01
C LYS A 532 14.86 -33.41 26.13
N ILE A 533 15.24 -33.22 24.88
CA ILE A 533 14.51 -32.35 23.94
C ILE A 533 13.11 -32.91 23.68
N SER A 534 12.99 -34.22 23.40
CA SER A 534 11.72 -34.93 23.25
C SER A 534 10.82 -34.79 24.48
N ALA A 535 11.35 -35.06 25.68
CA ALA A 535 10.61 -34.94 26.93
C ALA A 535 10.11 -33.51 27.19
N ASN A 536 10.94 -32.50 26.93
CA ASN A 536 10.56 -31.08 27.07
C ASN A 536 9.47 -30.66 26.07
N SER A 537 9.51 -31.19 24.85
CA SER A 537 8.48 -30.95 23.83
C SER A 537 7.13 -31.56 24.25
N ILE A 538 7.13 -32.82 24.71
CA ILE A 538 5.93 -33.50 25.25
C ILE A 538 5.38 -32.77 26.49
N GLN A 539 6.25 -32.23 27.36
CA GLN A 539 5.80 -31.41 28.50
C GLN A 539 5.19 -30.05 28.09
N ARG A 540 5.65 -29.44 26.98
CA ARG A 540 5.03 -28.23 26.42
C ARG A 540 3.66 -28.54 25.82
N GLU A 541 3.52 -29.61 25.04
CA GLU A 541 2.24 -30.06 24.47
C GLU A 541 1.21 -30.42 25.55
N THR A 542 1.60 -31.21 26.54
CA THR A 542 0.70 -31.58 27.65
C THR A 542 0.29 -30.38 28.51
N LYS A 543 1.15 -29.37 28.70
CA LYS A 543 0.76 -28.09 29.34
C LYS A 543 -0.24 -27.29 28.48
N LYS A 544 -0.06 -27.20 27.16
CA LYS A 544 -1.04 -26.56 26.25
C LYS A 544 -2.40 -27.26 26.30
N LEU A 545 -2.42 -28.60 26.26
CA LEU A 545 -3.64 -29.40 26.34
C LEU A 545 -4.38 -29.23 27.69
N ARG A 546 -3.65 -29.15 28.81
CA ARG A 546 -4.26 -28.83 30.11
C ARG A 546 -4.86 -27.43 30.16
N LYS A 547 -4.22 -26.43 29.54
CA LYS A 547 -4.74 -25.04 29.48
C LYS A 547 -6.04 -24.94 28.66
N LYS A 548 -6.19 -25.74 27.60
CA LYS A 548 -7.45 -25.89 26.82
C LYS A 548 -8.59 -26.63 27.54
N ARG A 549 -8.31 -27.35 28.64
CA ARG A 549 -9.34 -28.08 29.43
C ARG A 549 -9.83 -27.32 30.67
N GLY A 550 -9.19 -26.21 31.03
CA GLY A 550 -9.62 -25.31 32.12
C GLY A 550 -10.42 -24.09 31.66
N THR A 551 -10.96 -24.12 30.43
CA THR A 551 -11.70 -23.02 29.78
C THR A 551 -13.01 -23.54 29.16
N LYS A 552 -13.76 -24.31 29.97
CA LYS A 552 -15.16 -24.67 29.78
C LYS A 552 -15.85 -24.67 31.14
#